data_AF-A0A8T4JB16-F1
#
_entry.id   AF-A0A8T4JB16-F1
#
_cell.length_a   1.000
_cell.length_b   1.000
_cell.length_c   1.000
_cell.angle_alpha   90.00
_cell.angle_beta   90.00
_cell.angle_gamma   90.00
#
_symmetry.space_group_name_H-M   'P 1'
#
loop_
_entity.id
_entity.type
_entity.pdbx_description
1 polymer ?
#
loop_
_entity_poly.entity_id
_entity_poly.type
_entity_poly.pdbx_seq_one_letter_code
_entity_poly.pdbx_strand_id
1 'polypeptide(L)'
;MPCIYCASEDIYCVQKRKTKTGEHSIIRCRACKRRHTPQRGFARYRHDPFVIFTALRLKKSGYTLGQIQRNLSVTFRVNVTRKTVLDWVNKLA
;
A
#
# COMPACT_ATOMS: atom_id res chain seq x y z
N MET A 1 6.10 8.87 -16.26
CA MET A 1 6.61 8.04 -15.13
C MET A 1 7.69 7.15 -15.69
N PRO A 2 8.96 7.39 -15.35
CA PRO A 2 10.07 6.62 -15.90
C PRO A 2 10.11 5.20 -15.32
N CYS A 3 10.72 4.27 -16.06
CA CYS A 3 10.89 2.90 -15.60
C CYS A 3 11.78 2.83 -14.35
N ILE A 4 11.30 2.17 -13.29
CA ILE A 4 12.02 2.03 -12.00
C ILE A 4 13.42 1.37 -12.17
N TYR A 5 13.64 0.60 -13.23
CA TYR A 5 14.88 -0.14 -13.44
C TYR A 5 15.90 0.55 -14.35
N CYS A 6 15.46 1.39 -15.28
CA CYS A 6 16.34 1.95 -16.32
C CYS A 6 16.09 3.43 -16.61
N ALA A 7 15.18 4.06 -15.86
CA ALA A 7 14.77 5.46 -16.00
C ALA A 7 14.19 5.88 -17.38
N SER A 8 14.12 4.98 -18.36
CA SER A 8 13.51 5.25 -19.67
C SER A 8 12.02 5.58 -19.55
N GLU A 9 11.56 6.54 -20.35
CA GLU A 9 10.15 6.97 -20.43
C GLU A 9 9.29 6.09 -21.35
N ASP A 10 9.93 5.19 -22.12
CA ASP A 10 9.26 4.27 -23.03
C ASP A 10 8.60 3.11 -22.26
N ILE A 11 7.46 3.42 -21.63
CA ILE A 11 6.61 2.47 -20.93
C ILE A 11 5.22 2.39 -21.56
N TYR A 12 4.65 1.20 -21.58
CA TYR A 12 3.28 0.97 -22.05
C TYR A 12 2.53 0.02 -21.11
N CYS A 13 1.20 0.18 -21.05
CA CYS A 13 0.34 -0.68 -20.24
C CYS A 13 0.14 -2.03 -20.93
N VAL A 14 0.33 -3.11 -20.19
CA VAL A 14 0.16 -4.48 -20.71
C VAL A 14 -1.14 -5.09 -20.23
N GLN A 15 -1.49 -4.89 -18.96
CA GLN A 15 -2.63 -5.54 -18.35
C GLN A 15 -3.15 -4.73 -17.16
N LYS A 16 -4.45 -4.81 -16.91
CA LYS A 16 -5.07 -4.32 -15.68
C LYS A 16 -5.40 -5.50 -14.75
N ARG A 17 -5.03 -5.39 -13.49
CA ARG A 17 -5.35 -6.37 -12.43
C ARG A 17 -6.37 -5.75 -11.48
N LYS A 18 -7.55 -6.36 -11.37
CA LYS A 18 -8.53 -6.01 -10.34
C LYS A 18 -8.13 -6.66 -9.02
N THR A 19 -8.05 -5.86 -7.96
CA THR A 19 -7.87 -6.32 -6.59
C THR A 19 -8.99 -5.76 -5.71
N LYS A 20 -9.10 -6.22 -4.46
CA LYS A 20 -10.10 -5.69 -3.51
C LYS A 20 -9.95 -4.18 -3.25
N THR A 21 -8.77 -3.63 -3.47
CA THR A 21 -8.43 -2.21 -3.28
C THR A 21 -8.53 -1.38 -4.57
N GLY A 22 -8.88 -2.01 -5.71
CA GLY A 22 -9.06 -1.31 -6.99
C GLY A 22 -8.30 -1.92 -8.16
N GLU A 23 -8.29 -1.20 -9.27
CA GLU A 23 -7.59 -1.59 -10.50
C GLU A 23 -6.13 -1.12 -10.50
N HIS A 24 -5.22 -2.07 -10.71
CA HIS A 24 -3.79 -1.82 -10.85
C HIS A 24 -3.34 -2.10 -12.28
N SER A 25 -2.76 -1.11 -12.94
CA SER A 25 -2.18 -1.27 -14.27
C SER A 25 -0.74 -1.79 -14.18
N ILE A 26 -0.47 -2.92 -14.83
CA ILE A 26 0.87 -3.48 -15.01
C ILE A 26 1.47 -2.83 -16.26
N ILE A 27 2.58 -2.14 -16.09
CA ILE A 27 3.32 -1.50 -17.18
C ILE A 27 4.59 -2.29 -17.52
N ARG A 28 4.99 -2.23 -18.79
CA ARG A 28 6.25 -2.80 -19.28
C ARG A 28 7.06 -1.71 -19.95
N CYS A 29 8.36 -1.69 -19.65
CA CYS A 29 9.30 -0.82 -20.34
C CYS A 29 9.79 -1.48 -21.63
N ARG A 30 9.87 -0.73 -22.73
CA ARG A 30 10.42 -1.22 -24.00
C ARG A 30 11.94 -1.36 -23.96
N ALA A 31 12.63 -0.45 -23.28
CA ALA A 31 14.09 -0.43 -23.18
C ALA A 31 14.63 -1.64 -22.38
N CYS A 32 14.19 -1.83 -21.13
CA CYS A 32 14.69 -2.92 -20.30
C CYS A 32 13.83 -4.20 -20.35
N LYS A 33 12.72 -4.19 -21.09
CA LYS A 33 11.75 -5.30 -21.22
C LYS A 33 11.13 -5.80 -19.91
N ARG A 34 11.43 -5.18 -18.76
CA ARG A 34 10.91 -5.55 -17.44
C ARG A 34 9.50 -5.02 -17.19
N ARG A 35 8.71 -5.81 -16.46
CA ARG A 35 7.37 -5.44 -16.01
C ARG A 35 7.43 -4.86 -14.60
N HIS A 36 6.65 -3.83 -14.35
CA HIS A 36 6.48 -3.28 -13.01
C HIS A 36 5.07 -2.68 -12.87
N THR A 37 4.57 -2.67 -11.65
CA THR A 37 3.37 -1.91 -11.31
C THR A 37 3.85 -0.56 -10.77
N PRO A 38 3.38 0.58 -11.31
CA PRO A 38 3.77 1.88 -10.79
C PRO A 38 3.42 1.93 -9.30
N GLN A 39 4.41 2.16 -8.43
CA GLN A 39 4.17 2.26 -7.00
C GLN A 39 3.50 3.60 -6.69
N ARG A 40 2.16 3.61 -6.62
CA ARG A 40 1.43 4.75 -6.08
C ARG A 40 1.22 4.54 -4.58
N GLY A 41 2.14 5.04 -3.75
CA GLY A 41 2.00 5.07 -2.28
C GLY A 41 1.54 3.74 -1.67
N PHE A 42 0.35 3.73 -1.07
CA PHE A 42 -0.26 2.56 -0.44
C PHE A 42 -0.69 1.42 -1.40
N ALA A 43 -0.42 1.52 -2.71
CA ALA A 43 -0.87 0.57 -3.74
C ALA A 43 -0.40 -0.88 -3.55
N ARG A 44 0.56 -1.15 -2.66
CA ARG A 44 1.00 -2.51 -2.29
C ARG A 44 0.34 -3.05 -1.03
N TYR A 45 -0.44 -2.23 -0.32
CA TYR A 45 -1.12 -2.66 0.89
C TYR A 45 -2.51 -3.24 0.56
N ARG A 46 -2.84 -4.34 1.25
CA ARG A 46 -4.15 -5.00 1.13
C ARG A 46 -5.29 -4.15 1.70
N HIS A 47 -4.97 -3.32 2.68
CA HIS A 47 -5.94 -2.52 3.42
C HIS A 47 -6.06 -1.14 2.80
N ASP A 48 -7.26 -0.57 2.94
CA ASP A 48 -7.53 0.77 2.47
C ASP A 48 -6.53 1.78 3.07
N PRO A 49 -6.00 2.73 2.28
CA PRO A 49 -5.05 3.73 2.74
C PRO A 49 -5.52 4.50 3.99
N PHE A 50 -6.82 4.78 4.12
CA PHE A 50 -7.40 5.47 5.27
C PHE A 50 -7.27 4.65 6.56
N VAL A 51 -7.40 3.33 6.48
CA VAL A 51 -7.24 2.43 7.63
C VAL A 51 -5.79 2.48 8.13
N ILE A 52 -4.83 2.44 7.22
CA ILE A 52 -3.40 2.47 7.54
C ILE A 52 -3.02 3.84 8.09
N PHE A 53 -3.48 4.92 7.46
CA PHE A 53 -3.25 6.28 7.92
C PHE A 53 -3.81 6.51 9.33
N THR A 54 -5.01 5.99 9.62
CA THR A 54 -5.61 6.08 10.96
C THR A 54 -4.78 5.32 11.98
N ALA A 55 -4.27 4.13 11.64
CA ALA A 55 -3.39 3.36 12.51
C ALA A 55 -2.11 4.13 12.86
N LEU A 56 -1.48 4.77 11.87
CA LEU A 56 -0.28 5.60 12.06
C LEU A 56 -0.58 6.84 12.92
N ARG A 57 -1.71 7.51 12.67
CA ARG A 57 -2.15 8.66 13.48
C ARG A 57 -2.35 8.28 14.94
N LEU A 58 -3.06 7.18 15.21
CA LEU A 58 -3.27 6.68 16.57
C LEU A 58 -1.95 6.30 17.24
N LYS A 59 -0.99 5.72 16.49
CA LYS A 59 0.34 5.45 17.04
C LYS A 59 1.08 6.73 17.43
N LYS A 60 1.02 7.78 16.60
CA LYS A 60 1.60 9.10 16.92
C LYS A 60 0.93 9.76 18.14
N SER A 61 -0.36 9.53 18.33
CA SER A 61 -1.09 9.96 19.54
C SER A 61 -0.77 9.13 20.80
N GLY A 62 0.15 8.16 20.73
CA GLY A 62 0.61 7.40 21.90
C GLY A 62 -0.18 6.11 22.19
N TYR A 63 -1.12 5.71 21.34
CA TYR A 63 -1.89 4.49 21.57
C TYR A 63 -1.02 3.23 21.43
N THR A 64 -1.31 2.23 22.26
CA THR A 64 -0.69 0.90 22.17
C THR A 64 -1.23 0.14 20.95
N LEU A 65 -0.44 -0.82 20.43
CA LEU A 65 -0.84 -1.63 19.27
C LEU A 65 -2.19 -2.34 19.46
N GLY A 66 -2.49 -2.79 20.69
CA GLY A 66 -3.76 -3.44 21.03
C GLY A 66 -4.95 -2.48 21.08
N GLN A 67 -4.74 -1.20 21.46
CA GLN A 67 -5.79 -0.17 21.37
C GLN A 67 -6.05 0.22 19.92
N ILE A 68 -4.98 0.37 19.11
CA ILE A 68 -5.09 0.67 17.68
C ILE A 68 -5.88 -0.43 16.97
N GLN A 69 -5.53 -1.69 17.21
CA GLN A 69 -6.25 -2.84 16.63
C GLN A 69 -7.75 -2.81 16.95
N ARG A 70 -8.11 -2.57 18.22
CA ARG A 70 -9.51 -2.47 18.66
C ARG A 70 -10.23 -1.32 17.97
N ASN A 71 -9.60 -0.14 17.89
CA ASN A 71 -10.16 1.03 17.23
C ASN A 71 -10.43 0.76 15.74
N LEU A 72 -9.46 0.16 15.03
CA LEU A 72 -9.63 -0.19 13.61
C LEU A 72 -10.75 -1.22 13.37
N SER A 73 -10.92 -2.18 14.29
CA SER A 73 -12.01 -3.15 14.24
C SER A 73 -13.37 -2.49 14.45
N VAL A 74 -13.48 -1.53 15.39
CA VAL A 74 -14.75 -0.82 15.65
C VAL A 74 -15.09 0.16 14.53
N THR A 75 -14.15 1.02 14.13
CA THR A 75 -14.41 2.12 13.19
C THR A 75 -14.51 1.64 11.74
N PHE A 76 -13.62 0.73 11.32
CA PHE A 76 -13.54 0.30 9.93
C PHE A 76 -14.05 -1.12 9.69
N ARG A 77 -14.48 -1.84 10.75
CA ARG A 77 -14.83 -3.27 10.68
C ARG A 77 -13.71 -4.13 10.10
N VAL A 78 -12.46 -3.69 10.26
CA VAL A 78 -11.27 -4.38 9.76
C VAL A 78 -10.58 -5.11 10.91
N ASN A 79 -10.55 -6.44 10.82
CA ASN A 79 -9.78 -7.26 11.74
C ASN A 79 -8.34 -7.40 11.25
N VAL A 80 -7.44 -6.65 11.88
CA VAL A 80 -5.98 -6.73 11.67
C VAL A 80 -5.32 -7.33 12.90
N THR A 81 -4.14 -7.93 12.72
CA THR A 81 -3.35 -8.39 13.87
C THR A 81 -2.48 -7.26 14.41
N ARG A 82 -2.04 -7.35 15.67
CA ARG A 82 -1.07 -6.39 16.24
C ARG A 82 0.22 -6.33 15.41
N LYS A 83 0.65 -7.48 14.86
CA LYS A 83 1.81 -7.58 13.96
C LYS A 83 1.62 -6.74 12.71
N THR A 84 0.43 -6.80 12.10
CA THR A 84 0.12 -5.98 10.90
C THR A 84 0.23 -4.48 11.20
N VAL A 85 -0.28 -4.04 12.36
CA VAL A 85 -0.14 -2.64 12.80
C VAL A 85 1.32 -2.28 13.04
N LEU A 86 2.10 -3.15 13.69
CA LEU A 86 3.53 -2.95 13.90
C LEU A 86 4.30 -2.84 12.58
N ASP A 87 4.00 -3.70 11.60
CA ASP A 87 4.63 -3.68 10.28
C ASP A 87 4.34 -2.37 9.53
N TRP A 88 3.13 -1.82 9.67
CA TRP A 88 2.79 -0.50 9.11
C TRP A 88 3.58 0.61 9.77
N VAL A 89 3.62 0.63 11.10
CA VAL A 89 4.38 1.62 11.86
C VAL A 89 5.85 1.54 11.48
N ASN A 90 6.47 0.36 11.45
CA ASN A 90 7.90 0.25 11.14
C ASN A 90 8.25 0.61 9.69
N LYS A 91 7.32 0.43 8.74
CA LYS A 91 7.57 0.71 7.31
C LYS A 91 7.21 2.14 6.89
N LEU A 92 6.34 2.82 7.63
CA LEU A 92 5.70 4.06 7.20
C LEU A 92 5.71 5.18 8.26
N ALA A 93 6.11 4.90 9.51
CA ALA A 93 6.30 5.94 10.52
C ALA A 93 7.57 6.74 10.24
#